data_AF-A0A3M1NYA6-F1
#
_entry.id   AF-A0A3M1NYA6-F1
#
_cell.length_a   1.000
_cell.length_b   1.000
_cell.length_c   1.000
_cell.angle_alpha   90.00
_cell.angle_beta   90.00
_cell.angle_gamma   90.00
#
_symmetry.space_group_name_H-M   'P 1'
#
loop_
_entity.id
_entity.type
_entity.pdbx_description
1 polymer ?
#
loop_
_entity_poly.entity_id
_entity_poly.type
_entity_poly.pdbx_seq_one_letter_code
_entity_poly.pdbx_strand_id
1 'polypeptide(L)'
;YEVDNVISVASSTSSDNLSGFSNFGKTTVDLAAPGSSILSTLPRDRYGNLSGTSMATPHVSGAAALVWAQFPSLSMREVKIRVLGGVDRLASFANDVATGGRLNVRKALSTDPIIANTTRLENTLDETGPYRVESDILDDSAIQSATLTYQVMGQDAVTVNMTDAGNHHYVGEIPGQPLGSTITYFVAARDDAGNLTKDANFTFSIAEPSNGGGCCGKPAVEVALDSPVLEKTVGAALNLAFFVLPVALVGVVSRRKRK
;
A
#
# COMPACT_ATOMS: atom_id res chain seq x y z
N TYR A 1 -9.90 -1.39 -0.12
CA TYR A 1 -10.70 -1.68 -1.33
C TYR A 1 -9.86 -1.35 -2.54
N GLU A 2 -9.97 -2.11 -3.62
CA GLU A 2 -9.21 -1.91 -4.87
C GLU A 2 -9.90 -0.91 -5.81
N VAL A 3 -10.31 0.24 -5.27
CA VAL A 3 -10.85 1.34 -6.08
C VAL A 3 -10.13 2.63 -5.74
N ASP A 4 -9.82 3.41 -6.78
CA ASP A 4 -8.96 4.60 -6.66
C ASP A 4 -9.61 5.76 -5.90
N ASN A 5 -10.92 5.72 -5.71
CA ASN A 5 -11.73 6.81 -5.15
C ASN A 5 -12.34 6.52 -3.77
N VAL A 6 -11.96 5.41 -3.12
CA VAL A 6 -12.42 5.08 -1.77
C VAL A 6 -11.25 5.03 -0.81
N ILE A 7 -11.41 5.67 0.35
CA ILE A 7 -10.52 5.56 1.50
C ILE A 7 -11.31 4.94 2.66
N SER A 8 -10.92 3.72 3.06
CA SER A 8 -11.43 3.04 4.24
C SER A 8 -10.73 3.54 5.49
N VAL A 9 -11.51 4.02 6.47
CA VAL A 9 -10.98 4.68 7.67
C VAL A 9 -11.30 3.89 8.94
N ALA A 10 -10.26 3.53 9.69
CA ALA A 10 -10.37 3.04 11.07
C ALA A 10 -10.40 4.18 12.08
N SER A 11 -10.97 3.90 13.25
CA SER A 11 -11.00 4.84 14.38
C SER A 11 -9.83 4.60 15.31
N SER A 12 -9.09 5.66 15.64
CA SER A 12 -8.04 5.67 16.67
C SER A 12 -8.47 6.40 17.94
N THR A 13 -7.80 6.06 19.05
CA THR A 13 -7.88 6.74 20.33
C THR A 13 -6.86 7.89 20.42
N SER A 14 -6.95 8.70 21.48
CA SER A 14 -5.95 9.73 21.79
C SER A 14 -4.58 9.16 22.19
N SER A 15 -4.49 7.87 22.49
CA SER A 15 -3.25 7.16 22.83
C SER A 15 -2.62 6.45 21.63
N ASP A 16 -3.03 6.78 20.39
CA ASP A 16 -2.53 6.15 19.17
C ASP A 16 -2.69 4.64 19.12
N ASN A 17 -3.81 4.16 19.64
CA ASN A 17 -4.26 2.78 19.47
C ASN A 17 -5.56 2.76 18.64
N LEU A 18 -5.90 1.60 18.09
CA LEU A 18 -7.24 1.41 17.56
C LEU A 18 -8.29 1.54 18.66
N SER A 19 -9.39 2.19 18.34
CA SER A 19 -10.57 2.19 19.20
C SER A 19 -11.11 0.77 19.32
N GLY A 20 -11.48 0.33 20.52
CA GLY A 20 -11.95 -1.06 20.75
C GLY A 20 -13.21 -1.46 19.96
N PHE A 21 -13.93 -0.49 19.39
CA PHE A 21 -15.08 -0.71 18.50
C PHE A 21 -14.74 -0.64 17.01
N SER A 22 -13.51 -0.28 16.64
CA SER A 22 -13.11 -0.09 15.25
C SER A 22 -12.98 -1.42 14.53
N ASN A 23 -13.38 -1.45 13.26
CA ASN A 23 -12.94 -2.51 12.36
C ASN A 23 -11.50 -2.24 11.89
N PHE A 24 -10.82 -3.30 11.48
CA PHE A 24 -9.44 -3.31 11.02
C PHE A 24 -9.26 -4.35 9.91
N GLY A 25 -8.16 -4.22 9.16
CA GLY A 25 -7.73 -5.21 8.17
C GLY A 25 -6.61 -4.66 7.30
N LYS A 26 -5.49 -5.39 7.25
CA LYS A 26 -4.25 -5.03 6.55
C LYS A 26 -4.43 -4.74 5.04
N THR A 27 -5.45 -5.30 4.41
CA THR A 27 -5.74 -5.09 2.97
C THR A 27 -7.08 -4.39 2.70
N THR A 28 -7.95 -4.29 3.72
CA THR A 28 -9.32 -3.79 3.56
C THR A 28 -9.53 -2.39 4.14
N VAL A 29 -8.69 -1.99 5.10
CA VAL A 29 -8.71 -0.68 5.75
C VAL A 29 -7.42 0.06 5.40
N ASP A 30 -7.54 1.29 4.92
CA ASP A 30 -6.39 2.00 4.36
C ASP A 30 -5.59 2.73 5.44
N LEU A 31 -6.26 3.47 6.33
CA LEU A 31 -5.61 4.27 7.38
C LEU A 31 -6.47 4.41 8.65
N ALA A 32 -5.84 4.81 9.76
CA ALA A 32 -6.53 5.16 11.00
C ALA A 32 -6.65 6.69 11.18
N ALA A 33 -7.75 7.17 11.77
CA ALA A 33 -7.91 8.59 12.10
C ALA A 33 -8.63 8.77 13.44
N PRO A 34 -8.49 9.93 14.11
CA PRO A 34 -9.11 10.17 15.41
C PRO A 34 -10.62 9.97 15.38
N GLY A 35 -11.11 9.01 16.17
CA GLY A 35 -12.53 8.66 16.18
C GLY A 35 -13.08 8.33 17.56
N SER A 36 -12.28 8.35 18.63
CA SER A 36 -12.75 8.22 20.02
C SER A 36 -12.80 9.56 20.71
N SER A 37 -13.90 9.84 21.41
CA SER A 37 -14.06 11.04 22.22
C SER A 37 -13.80 12.32 21.42
N ILE A 38 -14.44 12.42 20.25
CA ILE A 38 -14.31 13.54 19.33
C ILE A 38 -15.41 14.57 19.62
N LEU A 39 -14.98 15.78 19.98
CA LEU A 39 -15.86 16.90 20.24
C LEU A 39 -16.29 17.51 18.90
N SER A 40 -17.60 17.64 18.70
CA SER A 40 -18.14 18.28 17.49
C SER A 40 -19.45 19.01 17.77
N THR A 41 -19.92 19.74 16.77
CA THR A 41 -21.17 20.49 16.82
C THR A 41 -22.37 19.54 16.73
N LEU A 42 -23.42 19.88 17.49
CA LEU A 42 -24.69 19.19 17.52
C LEU A 42 -25.83 20.19 17.28
N PRO A 43 -27.00 19.73 16.78
CA PRO A 43 -28.14 20.61 16.55
C PRO A 43 -28.56 21.39 17.80
N ARG A 44 -29.07 22.62 17.57
CA ARG A 44 -29.49 23.58 18.59
C ARG A 44 -28.33 24.12 19.43
N ASP A 45 -27.26 24.54 18.75
CA ASP A 45 -26.12 25.27 19.33
C ASP A 45 -25.45 24.52 20.49
N ARG A 46 -25.33 23.19 20.35
CA ARG A 46 -24.70 22.32 21.34
C ARG A 46 -23.40 21.77 20.80
N TYR A 47 -22.54 21.36 21.73
CA TYR A 47 -21.36 20.55 21.46
C TYR A 47 -21.51 19.24 22.21
N GLY A 48 -20.93 18.18 21.65
CA GLY A 48 -20.92 16.88 22.31
C GLY A 48 -19.77 16.01 21.85
N ASN A 49 -19.42 15.08 22.71
CA ASN A 49 -18.35 14.12 22.44
C ASN A 49 -18.95 12.83 21.91
N LEU A 50 -18.57 12.45 20.69
CA LEU A 50 -19.03 11.22 20.04
C LEU A 50 -17.84 10.33 19.70
N SER A 51 -18.09 9.03 19.59
CA SER A 51 -17.08 8.05 19.21
C SER A 51 -17.61 7.17 18.08
N GLY A 52 -16.77 6.90 17.09
CA GLY A 52 -17.09 6.05 15.96
C GLY A 52 -16.15 6.24 14.79
N THR A 53 -16.11 5.26 13.88
CA THR A 53 -15.49 5.44 12.56
C THR A 53 -16.18 6.54 11.75
N SER A 54 -17.45 6.82 12.03
CA SER A 54 -18.17 8.00 11.54
C SER A 54 -17.57 9.34 12.00
N MET A 55 -16.83 9.37 13.12
CA MET A 55 -16.09 10.57 13.57
C MET A 55 -14.66 10.60 13.01
N ALA A 56 -14.07 9.45 12.71
CA ALA A 56 -12.79 9.36 12.02
C ALA A 56 -12.89 9.79 10.53
N THR A 57 -13.96 9.37 9.85
CA THR A 57 -14.21 9.66 8.43
C THR A 57 -14.19 11.15 8.06
N PRO A 58 -14.84 12.07 8.80
CA PRO A 58 -14.80 13.50 8.48
C PRO A 58 -13.41 14.13 8.67
N HIS A 59 -12.54 13.60 9.53
CA HIS A 59 -11.15 14.05 9.61
C HIS A 59 -10.40 13.76 8.30
N VAL A 60 -10.57 12.55 7.76
CA VAL A 60 -9.96 12.16 6.48
C VAL A 60 -10.57 12.92 5.31
N SER A 61 -11.90 13.13 5.33
CA SER A 61 -12.60 13.90 4.30
C SER A 61 -12.14 15.36 4.29
N GLY A 62 -12.00 15.98 5.48
CA GLY A 62 -11.45 17.33 5.62
C GLY A 62 -9.99 17.41 5.19
N ALA A 63 -9.17 16.41 5.51
CA ALA A 63 -7.78 16.35 5.05
C ALA A 63 -7.69 16.25 3.52
N ALA A 64 -8.48 15.40 2.89
CA ALA A 64 -8.55 15.30 1.43
C ALA A 64 -8.99 16.61 0.79
N ALA A 65 -9.96 17.31 1.38
CA ALA A 65 -10.39 18.62 0.91
C ALA A 65 -9.27 19.68 1.03
N LEU A 66 -8.51 19.68 2.13
CA LEU A 66 -7.36 20.58 2.31
C LEU A 66 -6.25 20.29 1.29
N VAL A 67 -5.92 19.02 1.07
CA VAL A 67 -4.94 18.60 0.06
C VAL A 67 -5.36 19.10 -1.32
N TRP A 68 -6.63 18.92 -1.68
CA TRP A 68 -7.13 19.35 -2.98
C TRP A 68 -7.19 20.87 -3.11
N ALA A 69 -7.44 21.59 -2.01
CA ALA A 69 -7.40 23.06 -2.00
C ALA A 69 -5.98 23.60 -2.22
N GLN A 70 -4.95 22.93 -1.68
CA GLN A 70 -3.55 23.32 -1.87
C GLN A 70 -3.00 22.90 -3.24
N PHE A 71 -3.39 21.72 -3.73
CA PHE A 71 -2.93 21.15 -5.00
C PHE A 71 -4.13 20.90 -5.94
N PRO A 72 -4.71 21.95 -6.55
CA PRO A 72 -5.97 21.86 -7.31
C PRO A 72 -5.87 21.03 -8.60
N SER A 73 -4.65 20.81 -9.12
CA SER A 73 -4.39 20.01 -10.32
C SER A 73 -4.40 18.51 -10.06
N LEU A 74 -4.39 18.06 -8.79
CA LEU A 74 -4.39 16.63 -8.47
C LEU A 74 -5.75 16.00 -8.81
N SER A 75 -5.67 14.83 -9.43
CA SER A 75 -6.74 13.86 -9.57
C SER A 75 -7.11 13.22 -8.22
N MET A 76 -8.29 12.60 -8.16
CA MET A 76 -8.76 11.88 -6.97
C MET A 76 -7.78 10.80 -6.49
N ARG A 77 -7.14 10.08 -7.43
CA ARG A 77 -6.15 9.04 -7.14
C ARG A 77 -4.91 9.64 -6.49
N GLU A 78 -4.42 10.75 -7.02
CA GLU A 78 -3.25 11.45 -6.47
C GLU A 78 -3.54 12.03 -5.08
N VAL A 79 -4.73 12.60 -4.87
CA VAL A 79 -5.16 13.04 -3.53
C VAL A 79 -5.17 11.87 -2.54
N LYS A 80 -5.71 10.70 -2.95
CA LYS A 80 -5.67 9.48 -2.14
C LYS A 80 -4.24 9.06 -1.82
N ILE A 81 -3.36 9.00 -2.81
CA ILE A 81 -1.93 8.67 -2.62
C ILE A 81 -1.29 9.64 -1.62
N ARG A 82 -1.52 10.95 -1.76
CA ARG A 82 -0.96 11.98 -0.88
C ARG A 82 -1.40 11.80 0.57
N VAL A 83 -2.69 11.51 0.78
CA VAL A 83 -3.26 11.25 2.12
C VAL A 83 -2.72 9.95 2.72
N LEU A 84 -2.58 8.88 1.92
CA LEU A 84 -2.15 7.56 2.40
C LEU A 84 -0.64 7.46 2.62
N GLY A 85 0.18 8.07 1.77
CA GLY A 85 1.63 8.11 1.94
C GLY A 85 2.07 9.10 3.02
N GLY A 86 1.27 10.14 3.28
CA GLY A 86 1.52 11.13 4.33
C GLY A 86 1.19 10.70 5.75
N VAL A 87 0.90 9.42 6.03
CA VAL A 87 0.51 9.00 7.40
C VAL A 87 1.68 9.01 8.40
N ASP A 88 1.34 9.06 9.68
CA ASP A 88 2.25 8.66 10.76
C ASP A 88 2.18 7.15 10.94
N ARG A 89 3.19 6.44 10.43
CA ARG A 89 3.33 4.99 10.64
C ARG A 89 3.71 4.71 12.09
N LEU A 90 2.91 3.89 12.75
CA LEU A 90 3.08 3.57 14.16
C LEU A 90 2.96 2.06 14.35
N ALA A 91 3.75 1.51 15.26
CA ALA A 91 3.76 0.06 15.51
C ALA A 91 2.37 -0.48 15.90
N SER A 92 1.54 0.34 16.55
CA SER A 92 0.16 0.03 16.92
C SER A 92 -0.80 -0.15 15.74
N PHE A 93 -0.43 0.29 14.54
CA PHE A 93 -1.26 0.17 13.33
C PHE A 93 -0.66 -0.74 12.26
N ALA A 94 0.58 -1.20 12.43
CA ALA A 94 1.38 -1.88 11.40
C ALA A 94 0.72 -3.15 10.81
N ASN A 95 -0.10 -3.84 11.61
CA ASN A 95 -0.81 -5.06 11.21
C ASN A 95 -2.32 -4.86 11.03
N ASP A 96 -2.83 -3.67 11.33
CA ASP A 96 -4.26 -3.41 11.42
C ASP A 96 -4.82 -2.60 10.25
N VAL A 97 -3.99 -1.78 9.61
CA VAL A 97 -4.37 -0.97 8.43
C VAL A 97 -3.28 -1.05 7.36
N ALA A 98 -3.63 -0.87 6.09
CA ALA A 98 -2.73 -1.05 4.95
C ALA A 98 -1.51 -0.15 4.99
N THR A 99 -1.71 1.14 5.31
CA THR A 99 -0.61 2.10 5.45
C THR A 99 0.22 1.89 6.71
N GLY A 100 -0.28 1.10 7.67
CA GLY A 100 0.32 0.93 8.99
C GLY A 100 0.34 2.21 9.83
N GLY A 101 -0.53 3.19 9.55
CA GLY A 101 -0.44 4.51 10.15
C GLY A 101 -1.73 5.27 10.35
N ARG A 102 -1.60 6.38 11.10
CA ARG A 102 -2.65 7.35 11.37
C ARG A 102 -2.53 8.56 10.46
N LEU A 103 -3.65 9.15 10.06
CA LEU A 103 -3.73 10.41 9.33
C LEU A 103 -2.80 11.48 9.94
N ASN A 104 -2.00 12.12 9.08
CA ASN A 104 -1.22 13.31 9.41
C ASN A 104 -1.40 14.35 8.29
N VAL A 105 -2.20 15.38 8.58
CA VAL A 105 -2.54 16.42 7.61
C VAL A 105 -1.31 17.24 7.21
N ARG A 106 -0.39 17.51 8.14
CA ARG A 106 0.81 18.29 7.84
C ARG A 106 1.70 17.61 6.80
N LYS A 107 1.90 16.30 6.93
CA LYS A 107 2.66 15.51 5.95
C LYS A 107 1.94 15.43 4.61
N ALA A 108 0.62 15.24 4.61
CA ALA A 108 -0.17 15.23 3.37
C ALA A 108 -0.13 16.58 2.61
N LEU A 109 0.05 17.70 3.33
CA LEU A 109 0.21 19.04 2.79
C LEU A 109 1.68 19.44 2.53
N SER A 110 2.64 18.56 2.85
CA SER A 110 4.06 18.83 2.58
C SER A 110 4.30 18.90 1.08
N THR A 111 5.33 19.64 0.68
CA THR A 111 5.86 19.68 -0.69
C THR A 111 7.01 18.69 -0.89
N ASP A 112 7.20 17.77 0.06
CA ASP A 112 8.15 16.68 -0.12
C ASP A 112 7.50 15.59 -0.98
N PRO A 113 8.28 14.83 -1.76
CA PRO A 113 7.78 13.64 -2.45
C PRO A 113 7.08 12.69 -1.49
N ILE A 114 5.94 12.14 -1.89
CA ILE A 114 5.18 11.19 -1.10
C ILE A 114 5.25 9.82 -1.76
N ILE A 115 5.73 8.84 -0.98
CA ILE A 115 5.86 7.44 -1.39
C ILE A 115 4.73 6.64 -0.76
N ALA A 116 3.95 5.94 -1.58
CA ALA A 116 2.81 5.12 -1.14
C ALA A 116 2.73 3.80 -1.93
N ASN A 117 1.93 2.86 -1.40
CA ASN A 117 1.64 1.56 -2.03
C ASN A 117 2.88 0.73 -2.41
N THR A 118 3.98 0.88 -1.67
CA THR A 118 5.20 0.10 -1.88
C THR A 118 4.92 -1.39 -1.73
N THR A 119 5.31 -2.17 -2.74
CA THR A 119 5.14 -3.61 -2.76
C THR A 119 5.91 -4.25 -1.61
N ARG A 120 5.18 -5.05 -0.81
CA ARG A 120 5.76 -5.85 0.27
C ARG A 120 6.04 -7.25 -0.26
N LEU A 121 7.31 -7.55 -0.49
CA LEU A 121 7.74 -8.87 -0.89
C LEU A 121 7.57 -9.84 0.29
N GLU A 122 7.00 -11.00 0.01
CA GLU A 122 6.89 -12.10 0.96
C GLU A 122 8.11 -13.02 0.83
N ASN A 123 8.36 -13.85 1.84
CA ASN A 123 9.45 -14.82 1.80
C ASN A 123 9.24 -15.82 0.66
N THR A 124 10.33 -16.17 -0.03
CA THR A 124 10.28 -17.01 -1.24
C THR A 124 11.41 -18.03 -1.25
N LEU A 125 11.28 -19.06 -2.11
CA LEU A 125 12.34 -20.03 -2.41
C LEU A 125 12.93 -19.84 -3.81
N ASP A 126 12.38 -18.90 -4.58
CA ASP A 126 12.88 -18.58 -5.90
C ASP A 126 14.21 -17.83 -5.78
N GLU A 127 15.32 -18.42 -6.23
CA GLU A 127 16.64 -17.78 -6.30
C GLU A 127 16.86 -16.99 -7.60
N THR A 128 15.98 -17.14 -8.59
CA THR A 128 16.19 -16.65 -9.96
C THR A 128 15.97 -15.14 -10.03
N GLY A 129 14.91 -14.65 -9.38
CA GLY A 129 14.44 -13.28 -9.55
C GLY A 129 14.09 -12.96 -11.02
N PRO A 130 13.98 -11.68 -11.39
CA PRO A 130 14.06 -10.51 -10.53
C PRO A 130 12.81 -10.34 -9.64
N TYR A 131 13.00 -9.89 -8.40
CA TYR A 131 11.89 -9.51 -7.53
C TYR A 131 11.47 -8.08 -7.84
N ARG A 132 10.26 -7.93 -8.38
CA ARG A 132 9.69 -6.64 -8.75
C ARG A 132 9.21 -5.90 -7.51
N VAL A 133 9.71 -4.67 -7.33
CA VAL A 133 9.25 -3.74 -6.29
C VAL A 133 8.60 -2.55 -6.97
N GLU A 134 7.31 -2.36 -6.70
CA GLU A 134 6.54 -1.26 -7.24
C GLU A 134 6.19 -0.27 -6.15
N SER A 135 6.10 1.02 -6.49
CA SER A 135 5.67 2.07 -5.57
C SER A 135 5.01 3.21 -6.34
N ASP A 136 4.02 3.86 -5.73
CA ASP A 136 3.53 5.15 -6.21
C ASP A 136 4.37 6.27 -5.58
N ILE A 137 4.90 7.20 -6.39
CA ILE A 137 5.69 8.34 -5.94
C ILE A 137 5.08 9.60 -6.53
N LEU A 138 4.46 10.41 -5.68
CA LEU A 138 3.76 11.63 -6.05
C LEU A 138 4.47 12.84 -5.47
N ASP A 139 4.62 13.89 -6.26
CA ASP A 139 5.10 15.19 -5.80
C ASP A 139 4.26 16.33 -6.41
N ASP A 140 4.38 17.54 -5.88
CA ASP A 140 3.84 18.76 -6.52
C ASP A 140 4.77 19.38 -7.57
N SER A 141 6.01 18.91 -7.65
CA SER A 141 6.98 19.25 -8.69
C SER A 141 7.44 18.00 -9.46
N ALA A 142 8.41 18.16 -10.35
CA ALA A 142 8.96 17.03 -11.09
C ALA A 142 9.89 16.19 -10.19
N ILE A 143 9.75 14.87 -10.30
CA ILE A 143 10.64 13.92 -9.63
C ILE A 143 11.96 13.86 -10.38
N GLN A 144 13.04 14.27 -9.72
CA GLN A 144 14.39 14.21 -10.24
C GLN A 144 14.91 12.78 -10.32
N SER A 145 14.66 11.99 -9.26
CA SER A 145 15.08 10.59 -9.20
C SER A 145 14.23 9.78 -8.23
N ALA A 146 13.89 8.56 -8.64
CA ALA A 146 13.31 7.53 -7.79
C ALA A 146 14.27 6.35 -7.74
N THR A 147 14.62 5.90 -6.54
CA THR A 147 15.61 4.85 -6.33
C THR A 147 15.09 3.76 -5.40
N LEU A 148 15.47 2.53 -5.72
CA LEU A 148 15.28 1.35 -4.89
C LEU A 148 16.66 0.97 -4.33
N THR A 149 16.83 1.07 -3.02
CA THR A 149 18.03 0.59 -2.35
C THR A 149 17.72 -0.73 -1.66
N TYR A 150 18.51 -1.76 -1.95
CA TYR A 150 18.43 -3.06 -1.29
C TYR A 150 19.78 -3.45 -0.69
N GLN A 151 19.74 -4.20 0.41
CA GLN A 151 20.91 -4.69 1.11
C GLN A 151 20.69 -6.15 1.46
N VAL A 152 21.60 -7.00 0.98
CA VAL A 152 21.70 -8.40 1.42
C VAL A 152 22.49 -8.43 2.72
N MET A 153 22.04 -9.21 3.70
CA MET A 153 22.70 -9.32 5.00
C MET A 153 24.18 -9.70 4.84
N GLY A 154 25.09 -8.82 5.28
CA GLY A 154 26.54 -9.02 5.15
C GLY A 154 27.17 -8.47 3.87
N GLN A 155 26.40 -7.80 3.01
CA GLN A 155 26.88 -7.10 1.81
C GLN A 155 26.61 -5.59 1.89
N ASP A 156 27.27 -4.83 1.01
CA ASP A 156 27.01 -3.41 0.82
C ASP A 156 25.64 -3.17 0.20
N ALA A 157 25.03 -2.04 0.54
CA ALA A 157 23.75 -1.65 -0.03
C ALA A 157 23.92 -1.26 -1.51
N VAL A 158 23.08 -1.83 -2.36
CA VAL A 158 23.03 -1.54 -3.79
C VAL A 158 21.84 -0.64 -4.07
N THR A 159 22.04 0.40 -4.87
CA THR A 159 20.98 1.32 -5.29
C THR A 159 20.72 1.18 -6.78
N VAL A 160 19.46 0.97 -7.12
CA VAL A 160 18.96 0.80 -8.48
C VAL A 160 17.99 1.95 -8.77
N ASN A 161 18.10 2.54 -9.96
CA ASN A 161 17.13 3.56 -10.40
C ASN A 161 15.81 2.88 -10.75
N MET A 162 14.70 3.41 -10.25
CA MET A 162 13.37 2.94 -10.62
C MET A 162 12.96 3.56 -11.97
N THR A 163 12.18 2.81 -12.74
CA THR A 163 11.61 3.25 -14.02
C THR A 163 10.19 3.74 -13.79
N ASP A 164 9.87 4.92 -14.33
CA ASP A 164 8.50 5.45 -14.36
C ASP A 164 7.67 4.65 -15.37
N ALA A 165 6.65 3.94 -14.87
CA ALA A 165 5.69 3.17 -15.65
C ALA A 165 4.41 3.97 -15.97
N GLY A 166 4.41 5.27 -15.68
CA GLY A 166 3.30 6.20 -15.89
C GLY A 166 2.37 6.29 -14.69
N ASN A 167 1.54 7.34 -14.65
CA ASN A 167 0.61 7.61 -13.55
C ASN A 167 1.28 7.62 -12.16
N HIS A 168 2.50 8.14 -12.06
CA HIS A 168 3.29 8.18 -10.80
C HIS A 168 3.66 6.81 -10.24
N HIS A 169 3.59 5.76 -11.07
CA HIS A 169 3.92 4.40 -10.70
C HIS A 169 5.37 4.10 -11.09
N TYR A 170 6.19 3.74 -10.11
CA TYR A 170 7.61 3.46 -10.28
C TYR A 170 7.92 2.00 -10.01
N VAL A 171 8.81 1.44 -10.81
CA VAL A 171 9.16 0.02 -10.79
C VAL A 171 10.66 -0.13 -10.67
N GLY A 172 11.10 -0.89 -9.67
CA GLY A 172 12.48 -1.33 -9.51
C GLY A 172 12.53 -2.85 -9.43
N GLU A 173 13.71 -3.41 -9.69
CA GLU A 173 13.92 -4.86 -9.67
C GLU A 173 15.12 -5.18 -8.78
N ILE A 174 14.96 -6.19 -7.93
CA ILE A 174 16.04 -6.76 -7.13
C ILE A 174 16.47 -8.06 -7.81
N PRO A 175 17.75 -8.22 -8.19
CA PRO A 175 18.23 -9.44 -8.81
C PRO A 175 18.13 -10.62 -7.84
N GLY A 176 17.99 -11.83 -8.39
CA GLY A 176 17.99 -13.08 -7.63
C GLY A 176 19.20 -13.19 -6.69
N GLN A 177 18.98 -13.77 -5.52
CA GLN A 177 20.01 -14.00 -4.49
C GLN A 177 19.98 -15.47 -4.05
N PRO A 178 21.10 -16.02 -3.54
CA PRO A 178 21.14 -17.42 -3.13
C PRO A 178 20.26 -17.70 -1.91
N LEU A 179 19.82 -18.95 -1.75
CA LEU A 179 19.08 -19.44 -0.60
C LEU A 179 19.81 -19.12 0.71
N GLY A 180 19.04 -18.74 1.72
CA GLY A 180 19.51 -18.24 3.02
C GLY A 180 19.70 -16.71 3.07
N SER A 181 19.60 -16.01 1.93
CA SER A 181 19.78 -14.56 1.89
C SER A 181 18.58 -13.83 2.53
N THR A 182 18.86 -12.87 3.41
CA THR A 182 17.85 -11.92 3.90
C THR A 182 18.14 -10.55 3.30
N ILE A 183 17.13 -10.00 2.63
CA ILE A 183 17.24 -8.74 1.90
C ILE A 183 16.37 -7.71 2.58
N THR A 184 16.96 -6.57 2.92
CA THR A 184 16.24 -5.38 3.38
C THR A 184 16.27 -4.34 2.28
N TYR A 185 15.12 -3.77 1.93
CA TYR A 185 15.02 -2.78 0.86
C TYR A 185 14.12 -1.60 1.26
N PHE A 186 14.32 -0.46 0.61
CA PHE A 186 13.47 0.71 0.74
C PHE A 186 13.48 1.53 -0.56
N VAL A 187 12.42 2.28 -0.77
CA VAL A 187 12.30 3.23 -1.88
C VAL A 187 12.61 4.64 -1.36
N ALA A 188 13.31 5.43 -2.16
CA ALA A 188 13.55 6.84 -1.92
C ALA A 188 13.25 7.65 -3.18
N ALA A 189 12.81 8.89 -2.98
CA ALA A 189 12.49 9.82 -4.06
C ALA A 189 13.06 11.20 -3.75
N ARG A 190 13.63 11.83 -4.77
CA ARG A 190 14.13 13.21 -4.74
C ARG A 190 13.44 14.00 -5.83
N ASP A 191 12.98 15.20 -5.48
CA ASP A 191 12.42 16.15 -6.42
C ASP A 191 13.47 17.15 -6.96
N ASP A 192 13.05 17.98 -7.90
CA ASP A 192 13.87 19.06 -8.46
C ASP A 192 14.07 20.24 -7.49
N ALA A 193 13.26 20.35 -6.43
CA ALA A 193 13.43 21.32 -5.35
C ALA A 193 14.52 20.89 -4.34
N GLY A 194 14.98 19.64 -4.42
CA GLY A 194 16.01 19.05 -3.58
C GLY A 194 15.50 18.36 -2.32
N ASN A 195 14.19 18.25 -2.14
CA ASN A 195 13.57 17.48 -1.06
C ASN A 195 13.79 15.99 -1.31
N LEU A 196 13.96 15.24 -0.23
CA LEU A 196 14.24 13.80 -0.26
C LEU A 196 13.30 13.10 0.72
N THR A 197 12.52 12.16 0.21
CA THR A 197 11.68 11.28 1.03
C THR A 197 12.19 9.85 0.92
N LYS A 198 12.18 9.17 2.06
CA LYS A 198 12.51 7.75 2.18
C LYS A 198 11.33 7.00 2.79
N ASP A 199 11.00 5.85 2.22
CA ASP A 199 9.96 4.96 2.75
C ASP A 199 10.48 4.06 3.89
N ALA A 200 9.57 3.30 4.51
CA ALA A 200 9.93 2.29 5.49
C ALA A 200 10.87 1.22 4.90
N ASN A 201 11.69 0.63 5.76
CA ASN A 201 12.48 -0.53 5.38
C ASN A 201 11.57 -1.77 5.38
N PHE A 202 11.59 -2.52 4.29
CA PHE A 202 10.95 -3.82 4.16
C PHE A 202 11.99 -4.91 4.14
N THR A 203 11.65 -6.09 4.64
CA THR A 203 12.55 -7.24 4.69
C THR A 203 11.84 -8.48 4.22
N PHE A 204 12.51 -9.26 3.38
CA PHE A 204 12.10 -10.60 2.99
C PHE A 204 13.33 -11.53 2.97
N SER A 205 13.07 -12.82 3.11
CA SER A 205 14.11 -13.84 3.09
C SER A 205 13.87 -14.82 1.96
N ILE A 206 14.95 -15.21 1.28
CA ILE A 206 14.94 -16.30 0.31
C ILE A 206 15.35 -17.55 1.07
N ALA A 207 14.42 -18.14 1.78
CA ALA A 207 14.69 -19.28 2.65
C ALA A 207 13.41 -20.08 2.83
N GLU A 208 13.60 -21.37 3.13
CA GLU A 208 12.50 -22.21 3.60
C GLU A 208 11.82 -21.48 4.77
N PRO A 209 10.48 -21.33 4.75
CA PRO A 209 9.78 -20.70 5.86
C PRO A 209 10.23 -21.44 7.11
N SER A 210 10.80 -20.71 8.08
CA SER A 210 11.29 -21.30 9.30
C SER A 210 10.09 -21.95 10.01
N ASN A 211 9.90 -23.24 9.80
CA ASN A 211 8.98 -24.06 10.56
C ASN A 211 9.45 -23.97 12.01
N GLY A 212 8.74 -23.18 12.81
CA GLY A 212 8.86 -23.23 14.25
C GLY A 212 8.69 -24.68 14.69
N GLY A 213 9.79 -25.24 15.22
CA GLY A 213 9.95 -26.53 15.88
C GLY A 213 8.82 -27.57 15.78
N GLY A 214 9.09 -28.68 15.09
CA GLY A 214 8.24 -29.87 15.17
C GLY A 214 8.65 -31.02 14.26
N CYS A 215 9.71 -31.71 14.63
CA CYS A 215 10.04 -33.11 14.29
C CYS A 215 10.22 -33.51 12.80
N CYS A 216 11.47 -33.91 12.52
CA CYS A 216 11.90 -35.03 11.69
C CYS A 216 10.90 -35.63 10.68
N GLY A 217 11.14 -35.43 9.39
CA GLY A 217 10.81 -36.46 8.38
C GLY A 217 10.36 -35.95 7.02
N LYS A 218 11.36 -35.85 6.11
CA LYS A 218 11.35 -36.05 4.66
C LYS A 218 11.48 -34.78 3.78
N PRO A 219 12.38 -34.81 2.78
CA PRO A 219 12.44 -33.78 1.75
C PRO A 219 11.19 -33.86 0.87
N ALA A 220 10.63 -32.72 0.50
CA ALA A 220 9.65 -32.65 -0.57
C ALA A 220 10.37 -32.99 -1.88
N VAL A 221 10.09 -34.22 -2.31
CA VAL A 221 10.35 -34.88 -3.58
C VAL A 221 10.64 -33.91 -4.73
N GLU A 222 11.88 -34.01 -5.22
CA GLU A 222 12.31 -33.65 -6.56
C GLU A 222 11.48 -34.47 -7.58
N VAL A 223 10.67 -33.81 -8.41
CA VAL A 223 10.12 -34.41 -9.63
C VAL A 223 10.68 -33.65 -10.81
N ALA A 224 11.90 -34.01 -11.19
CA ALA A 224 12.36 -33.85 -12.55
C ALA A 224 11.66 -34.91 -13.40
N LEU A 225 10.80 -34.50 -14.33
CA LEU A 225 10.48 -35.29 -15.51
C LEU A 225 10.59 -34.38 -16.73
N ASP A 226 11.75 -34.50 -17.36
CA ASP A 226 12.08 -33.99 -18.66
C ASP A 226 11.41 -34.85 -19.76
N SER A 227 11.10 -34.18 -20.87
CA SER A 227 10.98 -34.71 -22.25
C SER A 227 9.59 -35.26 -22.73
N PRO A 228 9.33 -35.33 -24.06
CA PRO A 228 8.64 -34.29 -24.82
C PRO A 228 7.49 -34.87 -25.70
N VAL A 229 7.01 -34.10 -26.70
CA VAL A 229 6.19 -34.50 -27.87
C VAL A 229 4.67 -34.27 -27.72
N LEU A 230 4.17 -33.23 -28.41
CA LEU A 230 3.18 -33.36 -29.50
C LEU A 230 2.87 -31.98 -30.12
N GLU A 231 3.34 -31.78 -31.34
CA GLU A 231 2.74 -30.84 -32.29
C GLU A 231 1.27 -31.22 -32.53
N LYS A 232 0.37 -30.23 -32.56
CA LYS A 232 -0.65 -30.17 -33.61
C LYS A 232 -1.20 -28.76 -33.81
N THR A 233 -1.18 -28.39 -35.07
CA THR A 233 -1.61 -27.19 -35.77
C THR A 233 -3.14 -27.03 -35.83
N VAL A 234 -3.55 -25.86 -36.36
CA VAL A 234 -4.89 -25.46 -36.87
C VAL A 234 -5.80 -24.81 -35.81
N GLY A 235 -6.40 -23.63 -35.98
CA GLY A 235 -6.54 -22.73 -37.12
C GLY A 235 -7.45 -21.54 -36.74
N ALA A 236 -7.45 -20.52 -37.59
CA ALA A 236 -8.13 -19.23 -37.42
C ALA A 236 -9.67 -19.27 -37.57
N ALA A 237 -10.35 -18.36 -36.87
CA ALA A 237 -11.62 -17.68 -37.21
C ALA A 237 -11.83 -16.58 -36.14
N LEU A 238 -11.71 -15.27 -36.40
CA LEU A 238 -12.50 -14.33 -37.22
C LEU A 238 -14.00 -14.25 -36.88
N ASN A 239 -14.43 -12.99 -36.64
CA ASN A 239 -15.79 -12.43 -36.52
C ASN A 239 -16.48 -12.49 -35.14
N LEU A 240 -17.28 -11.52 -34.69
CA LEU A 240 -17.56 -10.11 -35.03
C LEU A 240 -18.61 -9.64 -33.99
N ALA A 241 -18.49 -8.40 -33.48
CA ALA A 241 -19.54 -7.53 -32.93
C ALA A 241 -20.39 -7.98 -31.70
N PHE A 242 -20.52 -7.12 -30.69
CA PHE A 242 -21.62 -6.15 -30.58
C PHE A 242 -21.55 -5.35 -29.26
N PHE A 243 -21.78 -4.05 -29.40
CA PHE A 243 -22.03 -3.02 -28.39
C PHE A 243 -23.34 -3.30 -27.64
N VAL A 244 -23.37 -3.30 -26.29
CA VAL A 244 -24.53 -2.84 -25.48
C VAL A 244 -24.07 -2.43 -24.06
N LEU A 245 -24.24 -1.15 -23.72
CA LEU A 245 -24.32 -0.60 -22.36
C LEU A 245 -25.74 -0.84 -21.80
N PRO A 246 -25.94 -1.03 -20.48
CA PRO A 246 -26.60 0.07 -19.76
C PRO A 246 -26.21 0.23 -18.26
N VAL A 247 -26.07 1.50 -17.86
CA VAL A 247 -26.73 2.20 -16.73
C VAL A 247 -27.08 1.44 -15.43
N ALA A 248 -26.37 1.85 -14.36
CA ALA A 248 -26.78 2.13 -12.98
C ALA A 248 -27.75 1.21 -12.20
N LEU A 249 -27.31 0.72 -11.04
CA LEU A 249 -28.11 0.81 -9.81
C LEU A 249 -27.22 0.83 -8.55
N VAL A 250 -27.39 1.87 -7.74
CA VAL A 250 -26.84 2.04 -6.40
C VAL A 250 -27.51 1.05 -5.44
N GLY A 251 -26.71 0.30 -4.69
CA GLY A 251 -27.19 -0.60 -3.64
C GLY A 251 -26.27 -0.55 -2.42
N VAL A 252 -26.63 0.25 -1.42
CA VAL A 252 -26.01 0.24 -0.09
C VAL A 252 -26.41 -1.06 0.62
N VAL A 253 -25.45 -1.96 0.83
CA VAL A 253 -25.65 -3.17 1.63
C VAL A 253 -24.84 -3.06 2.91
N SER A 254 -25.51 -2.65 4.00
CA SER A 254 -25.00 -2.77 5.36
C SER A 254 -25.21 -4.22 5.84
N ARG A 255 -24.14 -5.03 5.86
CA ARG A 255 -24.16 -6.38 6.46
C ARG A 255 -23.57 -6.32 7.87
N ARG A 256 -24.47 -6.30 8.86
CA ARG A 256 -24.18 -6.47 10.29
C ARG A 256 -24.00 -7.97 10.56
N LYS A 257 -22.77 -8.45 10.79
CA LYS A 257 -22.53 -9.76 11.42
C LYS A 257 -22.40 -9.55 12.93
N ARG A 258 -23.39 -10.03 13.68
CA ARG A 258 -23.31 -10.22 15.13
C ARG A 258 -22.43 -11.43 15.42
N LYS A 259 -21.48 -11.29 16.34
CA LYS A 259 -21.16 -12.31 17.32
C LYS A 259 -21.47 -11.70 18.68
#